data_AF-A0A1B1KIN8-F1
#
_entry.id   AF-A0A1B1KIN8-F1
#
_cell.length_a   1.000
_cell.length_b   1.000
_cell.length_c   1.000
_cell.angle_alpha   90.00
_cell.angle_beta   90.00
_cell.angle_gamma   90.00
#
_symmetry.space_group_name_H-M   'P 1'
#
loop_
_entity.id
_entity.type
_entity.pdbx_description
1 polymer ?
#
loop_
_entity_poly.entity_id
_entity_poly.type
_entity_poly.pdbx_seq_one_letter_code
_entity_poly.pdbx_strand_id
1 'polypeptide(L)'
;MVRTVVFDPTERELFDDQRQRFDWTLLQTGFVFRYAARFQLDSACTRLTDLGYLVHELDAQEWACVEDMHTAFAASMSFPDYYGKNLDAFGDVLSDVATFGYGSDPATAGTVLAIADFDVLLQIDHRTGRKILEIFARQARLAALYGHPMLCLVETTASDLGPVGGTDVYAGTVWDTPPDPPDPFDEADVLEFGFQIYATQGEAADYVSALDRVIAPVLGEIGRWQILDPTLASENAVRFRQEHPSPRQQPGQQLWDVFVGVRGVGDAMVLGEEVFHAVERAGMLFEQMSQILYNGYQEAAFEKYQELADFPNG
;
A
#
# COMPACT_ATOMS: atom_id res chain seq x y z
N MET A 1 8.41 37.76 6.68
CA MET A 1 7.95 36.68 7.58
C MET A 1 9.17 36.10 8.26
N VAL A 2 9.16 35.93 9.58
CA VAL A 2 10.25 35.24 10.29
C VAL A 2 10.00 33.74 10.11
N ARG A 3 10.99 33.02 9.61
CA ARG A 3 10.88 31.57 9.40
C ARG A 3 10.89 30.87 10.76
N THR A 4 9.87 30.07 11.02
CA THR A 4 9.81 29.20 12.20
C THR A 4 10.75 28.03 11.98
N VAL A 5 11.59 27.73 12.97
CA VAL A 5 12.44 26.54 12.95
C VAL A 5 11.57 25.29 13.00
N VAL A 6 11.88 24.30 12.17
CA VAL A 6 11.10 23.05 12.05
C VAL A 6 11.11 22.26 13.36
N PHE A 7 12.23 22.30 14.08
CA PHE A 7 12.42 21.70 15.39
C PHE A 7 12.91 22.75 16.37
N ASP A 8 12.14 23.01 17.43
CA ASP A 8 12.50 24.01 18.45
C ASP A 8 12.65 23.34 19.82
N PRO A 9 13.89 23.03 20.24
CA PRO A 9 14.13 22.40 21.54
C PRO A 9 13.87 23.34 22.73
N THR A 10 13.62 24.63 22.49
CA THR A 10 13.34 25.61 23.55
C THR A 10 11.88 25.58 23.99
N GLU A 11 10.98 25.08 23.15
CA GLU A 11 9.56 24.83 23.46
C GLU A 11 9.32 23.35 23.79
N ARG A 12 9.53 22.95 25.05
CA ARG A 12 9.57 21.53 25.46
C ARG A 12 8.35 20.69 25.05
N GLU A 13 7.14 21.20 25.24
CA GLU A 13 5.92 20.44 24.93
C GLU A 13 5.79 20.20 23.42
N LEU A 14 6.01 21.24 22.61
CA LEU A 14 6.03 21.13 21.15
C LEU A 14 7.15 20.20 20.67
N PHE A 15 8.31 20.26 21.31
CA PHE A 15 9.47 19.46 20.93
C PHE A 15 9.26 17.96 21.19
N ASP A 16 8.56 17.57 22.26
CA ASP A 16 8.25 16.16 22.56
C ASP A 16 7.32 15.55 21.50
N ASP A 17 6.37 16.32 20.97
CA ASP A 17 5.53 15.91 19.83
C ASP A 17 6.33 15.88 18.54
N GLN A 18 7.19 16.89 18.30
CA GLN A 18 8.04 16.97 17.12
C GLN A 18 8.98 15.76 16.98
N ARG A 19 9.50 15.24 18.10
CA ARG A 19 10.38 14.06 18.13
C ARG A 19 9.69 12.75 17.77
N GLN A 20 8.36 12.72 17.79
CA GLN A 20 7.56 11.57 17.38
C GLN A 20 7.18 11.63 15.90
N ARG A 21 7.46 12.75 15.21
CA ARG A 21 7.11 12.92 13.80
C ARG A 21 7.95 12.02 12.89
N PHE A 22 7.36 11.65 11.77
CA PHE A 22 7.99 10.84 10.73
C PHE A 22 9.30 11.46 10.22
N ASP A 23 9.30 12.76 9.93
CA ASP A 23 10.47 13.50 9.41
C ASP A 23 11.64 13.58 10.41
N TRP A 24 11.35 13.64 11.72
CA TRP A 24 12.39 13.56 12.76
C TRP A 24 13.17 12.25 12.66
N THR A 25 12.49 11.10 12.49
CA THR A 25 13.14 9.78 12.43
C THR A 25 14.10 9.66 11.24
N LEU A 26 13.73 10.25 10.10
CA LEU A 26 14.58 10.31 8.92
C LEU A 26 15.76 11.26 9.16
N LEU A 27 15.51 12.52 9.48
CA LEU A 27 16.55 13.55 9.59
C LEU A 27 17.59 13.28 10.68
N GLN A 28 17.23 12.54 11.73
CA GLN A 28 18.18 12.07 12.75
C GLN A 28 19.19 11.07 12.19
N THR A 29 18.81 10.30 11.17
CA THR A 29 19.57 9.15 10.65
C THR A 29 20.40 9.52 9.42
N GLY A 30 19.89 10.40 8.56
CA GLY A 30 20.55 10.79 7.33
C GLY A 30 19.69 11.67 6.43
N PHE A 31 20.15 11.87 5.19
CA PHE A 31 19.48 12.70 4.19
C PHE A 31 19.05 11.92 2.95
N VAL A 32 19.48 10.65 2.83
CA VAL A 32 19.20 9.78 1.68
C VAL A 32 18.69 8.46 2.23
N PHE A 33 17.54 8.02 1.75
CA PHE A 33 16.86 6.81 2.20
C PHE A 33 16.42 5.97 1.01
N ARG A 34 16.47 4.65 1.18
CA ARG A 34 15.94 3.70 0.19
C ARG A 34 14.63 3.09 0.66
N TYR A 35 13.73 2.85 -0.27
CA TYR A 35 12.51 2.07 -0.10
C TYR A 35 12.55 0.88 -1.06
N ALA A 36 12.07 -0.28 -0.60
CA ALA A 36 12.14 -1.51 -1.38
C ALA A 36 10.95 -1.70 -2.32
N ALA A 37 9.90 -0.89 -2.15
CA ALA A 37 8.68 -0.95 -2.94
C ALA A 37 8.11 0.45 -3.13
N ARG A 38 7.48 0.67 -4.29
CA ARG A 38 6.85 1.94 -4.68
C ARG A 38 5.81 2.43 -3.68
N PHE A 39 4.96 1.51 -3.19
CA PHE A 39 4.01 1.82 -2.12
C PHE A 39 4.67 2.48 -0.91
N GLN A 40 5.81 1.99 -0.45
CA GLN A 40 6.48 2.54 0.73
C GLN A 40 7.04 3.95 0.46
N LEU A 41 7.53 4.20 -0.76
CA LEU A 41 7.96 5.53 -1.20
C LEU A 41 6.76 6.49 -1.27
N ASP A 42 5.65 6.08 -1.88
CA ASP A 42 4.44 6.89 -2.03
C ASP A 42 3.83 7.24 -0.66
N SER A 43 3.76 6.28 0.26
CA SER A 43 3.34 6.49 1.65
C SER A 43 4.25 7.50 2.38
N ALA A 44 5.57 7.40 2.19
CA ALA A 44 6.51 8.35 2.77
C ALA A 44 6.33 9.77 2.20
N CYS A 45 6.13 9.89 0.89
CA CYS A 45 5.86 11.17 0.21
C CYS A 45 4.57 11.82 0.70
N THR A 46 3.50 11.04 0.83
CA THR A 46 2.21 11.50 1.37
C THR A 46 2.38 12.06 2.79
N ARG A 47 3.05 11.31 3.68
CA ARG A 47 3.31 11.75 5.06
C ARG A 47 4.16 13.02 5.12
N LEU A 48 5.18 13.14 4.27
CA LEU A 48 6.01 14.35 4.23
C LEU A 48 5.22 15.55 3.69
N THR A 49 4.35 15.34 2.71
CA THR A 49 3.43 16.38 2.21
C THR A 49 2.48 16.86 3.30
N ASP A 50 1.88 15.94 4.07
CA ASP A 50 1.00 16.26 5.20
C ASP A 50 1.73 17.03 6.32
N LEU A 51 3.04 16.79 6.46
CA LEU A 51 3.93 17.51 7.37
C LEU A 51 4.39 18.88 6.83
N GLY A 52 3.95 19.25 5.61
CA GLY A 52 4.20 20.54 4.98
C GLY A 52 5.50 20.64 4.18
N TYR A 53 6.09 19.51 3.76
CA TYR A 53 7.25 19.50 2.87
C TYR A 53 6.83 19.74 1.41
N LEU A 54 7.72 20.37 0.64
CA LEU A 54 7.64 20.37 -0.82
C LEU A 54 8.25 19.07 -1.35
N VAL A 55 7.43 18.17 -1.89
CA VAL A 55 7.89 16.90 -2.46
C VAL A 55 7.97 16.99 -3.98
N HIS A 56 9.16 16.73 -4.53
CA HIS A 56 9.42 16.57 -5.95
C HIS A 56 9.47 15.09 -6.28
N GLU A 57 8.45 14.59 -6.96
CA GLU A 57 8.35 13.19 -7.35
C GLU A 57 8.81 13.01 -8.80
N LEU A 58 9.75 12.08 -9.00
CA LEU A 58 10.29 11.71 -10.29
C LEU A 58 10.10 10.21 -10.49
N ASP A 59 9.78 9.81 -11.72
CA ASP A 59 9.72 8.41 -12.13
C ASP A 59 10.84 8.14 -13.13
N ALA A 60 11.75 7.23 -12.79
CA ALA A 60 12.87 6.87 -13.63
C ALA A 60 12.55 5.79 -14.66
N GLN A 61 11.36 5.18 -14.62
CA GLN A 61 10.96 4.08 -15.50
C GLN A 61 11.15 4.39 -16.99
N GLU A 62 10.90 5.65 -17.39
CA GLU A 62 11.00 6.09 -18.79
C GLU A 62 12.38 6.65 -19.18
N TRP A 63 13.35 6.70 -18.26
CA TRP A 63 14.68 7.21 -18.58
C TRP A 63 15.41 6.20 -19.47
N ALA A 64 15.82 6.64 -20.67
CA ALA A 64 16.62 5.84 -21.58
C ALA A 64 18.11 6.18 -21.47
N CYS A 65 18.43 7.38 -20.98
CA CYS A 65 19.79 7.85 -20.79
C CYS A 65 19.92 8.87 -19.64
N VAL A 66 21.17 9.21 -19.29
CA VAL A 66 21.49 10.22 -18.27
C VAL A 66 20.91 11.61 -18.61
N GLU A 67 20.72 11.93 -19.89
CA GLU A 67 20.13 13.21 -20.29
C GLU A 67 18.64 13.32 -19.91
N ASP A 68 17.91 12.20 -19.96
CA ASP A 68 16.49 12.15 -19.58
C ASP A 68 16.33 12.48 -18.09
N MET A 69 17.22 11.90 -17.25
CA MET A 69 17.32 12.22 -15.83
C MET A 69 17.55 13.72 -15.61
N HIS A 70 18.57 14.32 -16.24
CA HIS A 70 18.81 15.76 -16.10
C HIS A 70 17.61 16.62 -16.55
N THR A 71 16.88 16.19 -17.57
CA THR A 71 15.69 16.89 -18.06
C THR A 71 14.53 16.78 -17.07
N ALA A 72 14.29 15.60 -16.51
CA ALA A 72 13.25 15.36 -15.52
C ALA A 72 13.50 16.17 -14.23
N PHE A 73 14.74 16.17 -13.74
CA PHE A 73 15.15 16.99 -12.59
C PHE A 73 14.95 18.48 -12.85
N ALA A 74 15.35 18.98 -14.02
CA ALA A 74 15.20 20.38 -14.35
C ALA A 74 13.73 20.81 -14.41
N ALA A 75 12.86 19.97 -14.98
CA ALA A 75 11.44 20.21 -15.03
C ALA A 75 10.79 20.21 -13.63
N SER A 76 11.05 19.19 -12.82
CA SER A 76 10.44 19.06 -11.50
C SER A 76 10.90 20.15 -10.53
N MET A 77 12.21 20.39 -10.45
CA MET A 77 12.77 21.35 -9.51
C MET A 77 12.85 22.79 -10.04
N SER A 78 12.27 23.05 -11.22
CA SER A 78 12.27 24.37 -11.85
C SER A 78 13.70 24.95 -12.01
N PHE A 79 14.63 24.12 -12.48
CA PHE A 79 16.00 24.58 -12.75
C PHE A 79 16.01 25.62 -13.89
N PRO A 80 16.97 26.55 -13.88
CA PRO A 80 17.04 27.60 -14.89
C PRO A 80 17.41 27.06 -16.27
N ASP A 81 17.00 27.77 -17.33
CA ASP A 81 17.26 27.41 -18.73
C ASP A 81 18.75 27.24 -19.09
N TYR A 82 19.65 27.85 -18.32
CA TYR A 82 21.09 27.73 -18.49
C TYR A 82 21.71 26.49 -17.80
N TYR A 83 20.89 25.61 -17.24
CA TYR A 83 21.33 24.39 -16.59
C TYR A 83 22.13 23.49 -17.55
N GLY A 84 23.42 23.29 -17.26
CA GLY A 84 24.38 22.62 -18.14
C GLY A 84 24.28 21.10 -18.25
N LYS A 85 23.24 20.47 -17.67
CA LYS A 85 22.94 19.02 -17.74
C LYS A 85 24.16 18.10 -17.51
N ASN A 86 24.93 18.40 -16.47
CA ASN A 86 26.06 17.58 -16.02
C ASN A 86 26.15 17.58 -14.49
N LEU A 87 26.99 16.73 -13.90
CA LEU A 87 27.09 16.56 -12.44
C LEU A 87 27.59 17.81 -11.70
N ASP A 88 28.49 18.59 -12.30
CA ASP A 88 28.97 19.83 -11.69
C ASP A 88 27.85 20.87 -11.66
N ALA A 89 27.19 21.08 -12.80
CA ALA A 89 26.01 21.94 -12.90
C ALA A 89 24.88 21.48 -11.97
N PHE A 90 24.69 20.16 -11.79
CA PHE A 90 23.71 19.60 -10.86
C PHE A 90 24.03 19.97 -9.41
N GLY A 91 25.30 19.95 -9.04
CA GLY A 91 25.76 20.38 -7.73
C GLY A 91 25.52 21.87 -7.47
N ASP A 92 25.74 22.70 -8.48
CA ASP A 92 25.50 24.15 -8.41
C ASP A 92 24.02 24.45 -8.21
N VAL A 93 23.14 23.88 -9.05
CA VAL A 93 21.70 24.14 -8.95
C VAL A 93 21.10 23.61 -7.66
N LEU A 94 21.55 22.47 -7.14
CA LEU A 94 21.11 21.99 -5.82
C LEU A 94 21.63 22.86 -4.66
N SER A 95 22.75 23.58 -4.83
CA SER A 95 23.18 24.58 -3.84
C SER A 95 22.18 25.74 -3.79
N ASP A 96 21.65 26.17 -4.93
CA ASP A 96 20.61 27.19 -4.98
C ASP A 96 19.32 26.68 -4.33
N VAL A 97 18.91 25.43 -4.59
CA VAL A 97 17.79 24.77 -3.90
C VAL A 97 18.00 24.77 -2.39
N ALA A 98 19.20 24.40 -1.92
CA ALA A 98 19.53 24.42 -0.49
C ALA A 98 19.35 25.80 0.16
N THR A 99 19.51 26.88 -0.62
CA THR A 99 19.40 28.28 -0.16
C THR A 99 18.07 28.96 -0.51
N PHE A 100 17.06 28.20 -0.98
CA PHE A 100 15.75 28.71 -1.40
C PHE A 100 15.75 29.61 -2.65
N GLY A 101 16.73 29.44 -3.55
CA GLY A 101 16.77 30.18 -4.81
C GLY A 101 15.66 29.77 -5.78
N TYR A 102 15.43 28.47 -5.91
CA TYR A 102 14.36 27.82 -6.67
C TYR A 102 14.25 26.35 -6.24
N GLY A 103 13.29 25.58 -6.78
CA GLY A 103 13.10 24.17 -6.46
C GLY A 103 12.79 23.87 -4.98
N SER A 104 12.51 24.90 -4.20
CA SER A 104 12.25 24.87 -2.76
C SER A 104 11.45 26.13 -2.41
N ASP A 105 10.75 26.11 -1.27
CA ASP A 105 9.92 27.22 -0.83
C ASP A 105 10.19 27.51 0.65
N PRO A 106 10.63 28.74 1.02
CA PRO A 106 10.81 29.15 2.42
C PRO A 106 9.57 29.00 3.32
N ALA A 107 8.37 28.93 2.74
CA ALA A 107 7.11 28.73 3.45
C ALA A 107 6.84 27.25 3.81
N THR A 108 7.60 26.32 3.26
CA THR A 108 7.45 24.87 3.52
C THR A 108 8.35 24.40 4.66
N ALA A 109 8.04 23.25 5.24
CA ALA A 109 8.85 22.62 6.27
C ALA A 109 10.25 22.23 5.75
N GLY A 110 10.36 21.87 4.48
CA GLY A 110 11.61 21.48 3.82
C GLY A 110 11.36 20.97 2.41
N THR A 111 12.41 20.47 1.77
CA THR A 111 12.35 19.99 0.38
C THR A 111 12.66 18.49 0.33
N VAL A 112 11.85 17.73 -0.40
CA VAL A 112 12.04 16.29 -0.61
C VAL A 112 12.19 16.03 -2.10
N LEU A 113 13.15 15.19 -2.44
CA LEU A 113 13.30 14.59 -3.77
C LEU A 113 12.97 13.11 -3.64
N ALA A 114 11.92 12.65 -4.31
CA ALA A 114 11.54 11.25 -4.38
C ALA A 114 11.75 10.74 -5.80
N ILE A 115 12.43 9.59 -5.95
CA ILE A 115 12.70 8.97 -7.25
C ILE A 115 12.21 7.52 -7.22
N ALA A 116 11.16 7.22 -7.98
CA ALA A 116 10.70 5.87 -8.23
C ALA A 116 11.55 5.17 -9.31
N ASP A 117 11.62 3.84 -9.27
CA ASP A 117 12.28 2.99 -10.26
C ASP A 117 13.77 3.34 -10.44
N PHE A 118 14.45 3.70 -9.34
CA PHE A 118 15.83 4.21 -9.36
C PHE A 118 16.85 3.20 -9.90
N ASP A 119 16.50 1.92 -9.89
CA ASP A 119 17.28 0.85 -10.52
C ASP A 119 17.55 1.12 -12.00
N VAL A 120 16.64 1.79 -12.70
CA VAL A 120 16.82 2.17 -14.12
C VAL A 120 18.05 3.07 -14.28
N LEU A 121 18.20 4.10 -13.44
CA LEU A 121 19.39 4.96 -13.51
C LEU A 121 20.66 4.20 -13.14
N LEU A 122 20.58 3.30 -12.14
CA LEU A 122 21.73 2.47 -11.76
C LEU A 122 22.16 1.53 -12.90
N GLN A 123 21.22 1.06 -13.72
CA GLN A 123 21.49 0.23 -14.90
C GLN A 123 22.06 1.05 -16.07
N ILE A 124 21.55 2.26 -16.30
CA ILE A 124 22.07 3.18 -17.33
C ILE A 124 23.51 3.58 -17.01
N ASP A 125 23.74 4.12 -15.82
CA ASP A 125 25.04 4.50 -15.32
C ASP A 125 25.06 4.54 -13.78
N HIS A 126 25.48 3.41 -13.21
CA HIS A 126 25.66 3.22 -11.77
C HIS A 126 26.51 4.31 -11.11
N ARG A 127 27.54 4.83 -11.80
CA ARG A 127 28.40 5.89 -11.25
C ARG A 127 27.61 7.19 -11.14
N THR A 128 26.84 7.54 -12.15
CA THR A 128 26.01 8.75 -12.16
C THR A 128 24.91 8.65 -11.11
N GLY A 129 24.20 7.52 -11.01
CA GLY A 129 23.18 7.30 -9.97
C GLY A 129 23.74 7.49 -8.56
N ARG A 130 24.92 6.95 -8.26
CA ARG A 130 25.57 7.19 -6.97
C ARG A 130 25.98 8.65 -6.76
N LYS A 131 26.52 9.29 -7.80
CA LYS A 131 27.01 10.67 -7.70
C LYS A 131 25.89 11.67 -7.43
N ILE A 132 24.70 11.49 -8.00
CA ILE A 132 23.58 12.41 -7.70
C ILE A 132 23.13 12.31 -6.24
N LEU A 133 23.12 11.11 -5.65
CA LEU A 133 22.82 10.93 -4.23
C LEU A 133 23.90 11.60 -3.36
N GLU A 134 25.17 11.46 -3.72
CA GLU A 134 26.28 12.12 -3.00
C GLU A 134 26.18 13.65 -3.06
N ILE A 135 25.86 14.19 -4.23
CA ILE A 135 25.69 15.63 -4.43
C ILE A 135 24.50 16.11 -3.59
N PHE A 136 23.36 15.42 -3.64
CA PHE A 136 22.19 15.76 -2.84
C PHE A 136 22.52 15.74 -1.34
N ALA A 137 23.11 14.66 -0.84
CA ALA A 137 23.46 14.53 0.58
C ALA A 137 24.41 15.64 1.04
N ARG A 138 25.36 16.05 0.20
CA ARG A 138 26.26 17.17 0.47
C ARG A 138 25.49 18.48 0.61
N GLN A 139 24.58 18.77 -0.32
CA GLN A 139 23.78 20.01 -0.27
C GLN A 139 22.76 20.00 0.87
N ALA A 140 22.15 18.85 1.18
CA ALA A 140 21.24 18.70 2.31
C ALA A 140 21.92 18.98 3.67
N ARG A 141 23.18 18.55 3.84
CA ARG A 141 23.98 18.89 5.03
C ARG A 141 24.26 20.37 5.15
N LEU A 142 24.56 21.03 4.03
CA LEU A 142 24.77 22.47 4.00
C LEU A 142 23.46 23.21 4.33
N ALA A 143 22.35 22.79 3.71
CA ALA A 143 21.01 23.31 3.94
C ALA A 143 20.57 23.21 5.41
N ALA A 144 20.94 22.13 6.09
CA ALA A 144 20.67 21.95 7.52
C ALA A 144 21.30 23.04 8.40
N LEU A 145 22.44 23.62 8.01
CA LEU A 145 23.05 24.75 8.72
C LEU A 145 22.19 26.02 8.67
N TYR A 146 21.34 26.13 7.64
CA TYR A 146 20.38 27.22 7.46
C TYR A 146 18.98 26.83 7.97
N GLY A 147 18.87 25.69 8.65
CA GLY A 147 17.61 25.13 9.10
C GLY A 147 16.68 24.71 7.96
N HIS A 148 17.19 24.39 6.77
CA HIS A 148 16.43 23.85 5.65
C HIS A 148 16.60 22.32 5.61
N PRO A 149 15.61 21.54 6.08
CA PRO A 149 15.64 20.09 5.93
C PRO A 149 15.49 19.70 4.46
N MET A 150 16.39 18.86 3.98
CA MET A 150 16.31 18.28 2.64
C MET A 150 16.44 16.76 2.72
N LEU A 151 15.55 16.03 2.06
CA LEU A 151 15.55 14.57 2.02
C LEU A 151 15.54 14.05 0.58
N CYS A 152 16.29 12.99 0.30
CA CYS A 152 16.21 12.24 -0.94
C CYS A 152 15.72 10.82 -0.63
N LEU A 153 14.62 10.43 -1.23
CA LEU A 153 14.01 9.12 -1.11
C LEU A 153 14.13 8.43 -2.46
N VAL A 154 14.61 7.20 -2.49
CA VAL A 154 14.70 6.41 -3.72
C VAL A 154 14.01 5.07 -3.52
N GLU A 155 13.20 4.66 -4.48
CA GLU A 155 12.70 3.29 -4.56
C GLU A 155 13.67 2.47 -5.43
N THR A 156 14.18 1.37 -4.87
CA THR A 156 15.22 0.54 -5.49
C THR A 156 15.26 -0.85 -4.85
N THR A 157 15.48 -1.86 -5.68
CA THR A 157 15.76 -3.24 -5.26
C THR A 157 17.23 -3.44 -4.86
N ALA A 158 18.11 -2.47 -5.15
CA ALA A 158 19.50 -2.52 -4.73
C ALA A 158 19.62 -2.49 -3.20
N SER A 159 20.09 -3.60 -2.62
CA SER A 159 20.20 -3.74 -1.17
C SER A 159 21.28 -2.86 -0.54
N ASP A 160 22.27 -2.44 -1.35
CA ASP A 160 23.39 -1.60 -0.93
C ASP A 160 23.74 -0.57 -2.00
N LEU A 161 23.54 0.71 -1.68
CA LEU A 161 23.98 1.85 -2.50
C LEU A 161 25.37 2.36 -2.08
N GLY A 162 25.97 1.72 -1.07
CA GLY A 162 27.15 2.17 -0.35
C GLY A 162 26.91 3.45 0.45
N PRO A 163 27.93 3.94 1.16
CA PRO A 163 27.83 5.19 1.88
C PRO A 163 27.74 6.36 0.91
N VAL A 164 26.80 7.26 1.16
CA VAL A 164 26.54 8.48 0.42
C VAL A 164 26.95 9.68 1.25
N GLY A 165 28.00 10.36 0.81
CA GLY A 165 28.60 11.48 1.53
C GLY A 165 29.17 11.11 2.92
N GLY A 166 29.50 9.84 3.17
CA GLY A 166 30.08 9.38 4.44
C GLY A 166 29.06 8.81 5.45
N THR A 167 27.81 8.63 5.04
CA THR A 167 26.76 7.97 5.83
C THR A 167 26.15 6.85 5.00
N ASP A 168 25.86 5.70 5.60
CA ASP A 168 25.17 4.60 4.89
C ASP A 168 23.77 5.04 4.45
N VAL A 169 23.29 4.49 3.34
CA VAL A 169 21.92 4.70 2.87
C VAL A 169 21.02 3.69 3.56
N TYR A 170 20.27 4.15 4.55
CA TYR A 170 19.37 3.33 5.34
C TYR A 170 18.04 3.10 4.62
N ALA A 171 17.38 1.99 4.96
CA ALA A 171 15.97 1.83 4.62
C ALA A 171 15.17 2.91 5.35
N GLY A 172 14.29 3.61 4.62
CA GLY A 172 13.40 4.59 5.21
C GLY A 172 12.39 3.93 6.14
N THR A 173 11.92 4.64 7.16
CA THR A 173 10.94 4.11 8.10
C THR A 173 9.63 3.81 7.37
N VAL A 174 9.03 2.64 7.60
CA VAL A 174 7.74 2.21 7.02
C VAL A 174 6.70 2.21 8.12
N TRP A 175 5.62 2.98 7.94
CA TRP A 175 4.56 3.15 8.94
C TRP A 175 3.22 2.57 8.47
N ASP A 176 3.11 2.27 7.18
CA ASP A 176 1.93 1.71 6.55
C ASP A 176 2.18 0.26 6.16
N THR A 177 1.18 -0.59 6.37
CA THR A 177 1.19 -1.94 5.82
C THR A 177 0.86 -1.84 4.33
N PRO A 178 1.65 -2.49 3.44
CA PRO A 178 1.27 -2.59 2.04
C PRO A 178 -0.16 -3.12 1.92
N PRO A 179 -0.98 -2.60 0.99
CA PRO A 179 -2.23 -3.25 0.66
C PRO A 179 -1.93 -4.69 0.24
N ASP A 180 -2.83 -5.62 0.60
CA ASP A 180 -2.70 -6.99 0.13
C ASP A 180 -2.66 -6.98 -1.41
N PRO A 181 -1.76 -7.76 -2.03
CA PRO A 181 -1.68 -7.79 -3.48
C PRO A 181 -3.02 -8.24 -4.07
N PRO A 182 -3.37 -7.76 -5.28
CA PRO A 182 -4.58 -8.23 -5.94
C PRO A 182 -4.54 -9.75 -6.12
N ASP A 183 -5.66 -10.42 -5.84
CA ASP A 183 -5.86 -11.86 -5.97
C ASP A 183 -6.90 -12.14 -7.06
N PRO A 184 -6.53 -11.96 -8.34
CA PRO A 184 -7.49 -12.05 -9.44
C PRO A 184 -8.00 -13.48 -9.64
N PHE A 185 -9.27 -13.60 -9.96
CA PHE A 185 -9.90 -14.84 -10.42
C PHE A 185 -10.67 -14.61 -11.72
N ASP A 186 -10.78 -15.66 -12.53
CA ASP A 186 -11.47 -15.59 -13.82
C ASP A 186 -12.62 -16.62 -13.95
N GLU A 187 -13.27 -16.64 -15.11
CA GLU A 187 -14.41 -17.53 -15.35
C GLU A 187 -14.07 -19.02 -15.29
N ALA A 188 -12.80 -19.42 -15.29
CA ALA A 188 -12.40 -20.80 -15.05
C ALA A 188 -12.47 -21.17 -13.55
N ASP A 189 -12.42 -20.18 -12.66
CA ASP A 189 -12.32 -20.37 -11.22
C ASP A 189 -13.69 -20.31 -10.53
N VAL A 190 -13.77 -20.88 -9.32
CA VAL A 190 -14.91 -20.72 -8.42
C VAL A 190 -14.42 -20.18 -7.09
N LEU A 191 -14.89 -18.99 -6.72
CA LEU A 191 -14.64 -18.40 -5.41
C LEU A 191 -15.75 -18.82 -4.45
N GLU A 192 -15.41 -19.47 -3.36
CA GLU A 192 -16.34 -19.91 -2.32
C GLU A 192 -16.23 -19.03 -1.07
N PHE A 193 -17.37 -18.50 -0.64
CA PHE A 193 -17.54 -17.89 0.67
C PHE A 193 -18.29 -18.85 1.60
N GLY A 194 -17.69 -19.16 2.75
CA GLY A 194 -18.28 -19.98 3.80
C GLY A 194 -18.67 -19.13 5.00
N PHE A 195 -19.91 -19.23 5.46
CA PHE A 195 -20.41 -18.56 6.65
C PHE A 195 -20.76 -19.58 7.72
N GLN A 196 -20.18 -19.43 8.90
CA GLN A 196 -20.54 -20.20 10.08
C GLN A 196 -21.56 -19.44 10.92
N ILE A 197 -22.67 -20.10 11.26
CA ILE A 197 -23.75 -19.49 12.04
C ILE A 197 -24.26 -20.44 13.12
N TYR A 198 -24.70 -19.88 14.25
CA TYR A 198 -25.53 -20.61 15.21
C TYR A 198 -27.01 -20.40 14.86
N ALA A 199 -27.70 -21.49 14.58
CA ALA A 199 -29.10 -21.45 14.17
C ALA A 199 -29.83 -22.76 14.52
N THR A 200 -31.15 -22.69 14.64
CA THR A 200 -32.02 -23.85 14.43
C THR A 200 -32.15 -24.15 12.93
N GLN A 201 -32.66 -25.33 12.56
CA GLN A 201 -32.82 -25.68 11.14
C GLN A 201 -33.68 -24.69 10.35
N GLY A 202 -34.77 -24.18 10.96
CA GLY A 202 -35.62 -23.16 10.32
C GLY A 202 -34.89 -21.82 10.18
N GLU A 203 -34.19 -21.38 11.23
CA GLU A 203 -33.40 -20.15 11.21
C GLU A 203 -32.26 -20.22 10.18
N ALA A 204 -31.65 -21.38 9.96
CA ALA A 204 -30.60 -21.57 8.96
C ALA A 204 -31.13 -21.38 7.52
N ALA A 205 -32.34 -21.88 7.23
CA ALA A 205 -32.98 -21.67 5.93
C ALA A 205 -33.40 -20.20 5.72
N ASP A 206 -33.91 -19.54 6.77
CA ASP A 206 -34.21 -18.12 6.76
C ASP A 206 -32.94 -17.28 6.57
N TYR A 207 -31.81 -17.69 7.16
CA TYR A 207 -30.51 -17.06 6.99
C TYR A 207 -30.05 -17.10 5.54
N VAL A 208 -30.14 -18.25 4.86
CA VAL A 208 -29.81 -18.38 3.43
C VAL A 208 -30.64 -17.41 2.58
N SER A 209 -31.95 -17.33 2.83
CA SER A 209 -32.85 -16.42 2.11
C SER A 209 -32.57 -14.94 2.40
N ALA A 210 -32.07 -14.61 3.58
CA ALA A 210 -31.61 -13.26 3.90
C ALA A 210 -30.27 -12.95 3.24
N LEU A 211 -29.34 -13.91 3.27
CA LEU A 211 -27.99 -13.80 2.72
C LEU A 211 -28.06 -13.53 1.22
N ASP A 212 -28.87 -14.31 0.48
CA ASP A 212 -29.08 -14.14 -0.96
C ASP A 212 -29.49 -12.71 -1.33
N ARG A 213 -30.48 -12.15 -0.60
CA ARG A 213 -30.95 -10.78 -0.84
C ARG A 213 -29.89 -9.71 -0.57
N VAL A 214 -28.97 -9.96 0.38
CA VAL A 214 -27.93 -9.02 0.78
C VAL A 214 -26.76 -9.06 -0.19
N ILE A 215 -26.34 -10.24 -0.64
CA ILE A 215 -25.16 -10.40 -1.48
C ILE A 215 -25.48 -10.32 -2.98
N ALA A 216 -26.73 -10.56 -3.41
CA ALA A 216 -27.11 -10.51 -4.83
C ALA A 216 -26.75 -9.19 -5.55
N PRO A 217 -26.90 -7.99 -4.93
CA PRO A 217 -26.45 -6.75 -5.56
C PRO A 217 -24.94 -6.68 -5.79
N VAL A 218 -24.14 -7.30 -4.91
CA VAL A 218 -22.68 -7.34 -5.01
C VAL A 218 -22.25 -8.39 -6.04
N LEU A 219 -22.75 -9.62 -5.89
CA LEU A 219 -22.35 -10.74 -6.75
C LEU A 219 -22.89 -10.62 -8.19
N GLY A 220 -24.02 -9.93 -8.37
CA GLY A 220 -24.60 -9.67 -9.68
C GLY A 220 -23.75 -8.81 -10.60
N GLU A 221 -22.83 -8.01 -10.05
CA GLU A 221 -21.86 -7.24 -10.84
C GLU A 221 -20.67 -8.10 -11.31
N ILE A 222 -20.41 -9.21 -10.61
CA ILE A 222 -19.26 -10.10 -10.86
C ILE A 222 -19.59 -11.20 -11.87
N GLY A 223 -20.75 -11.84 -11.74
CA GLY A 223 -21.11 -12.96 -12.59
C GLY A 223 -22.24 -13.82 -12.06
N ARG A 224 -22.05 -15.15 -12.10
CA ARG A 224 -23.01 -16.14 -11.62
C ARG A 224 -22.65 -16.54 -10.19
N TRP A 225 -23.65 -16.79 -9.35
CA TRP A 225 -23.44 -17.32 -8.01
C TRP A 225 -24.49 -18.38 -7.68
N GLN A 226 -24.15 -19.23 -6.72
CA GLN A 226 -25.03 -20.27 -6.18
C GLN A 226 -24.84 -20.36 -4.67
N ILE A 227 -25.94 -20.34 -3.92
CA ILE A 227 -25.94 -20.60 -2.48
C ILE A 227 -26.43 -22.01 -2.25
N LEU A 228 -25.68 -22.80 -1.48
CA LEU A 228 -26.05 -24.16 -1.13
C LEU A 228 -26.99 -24.18 0.10
N ASP A 229 -27.75 -25.26 0.22
CA ASP A 229 -28.51 -25.54 1.43
C ASP A 229 -27.57 -25.55 2.66
N PRO A 230 -28.03 -25.03 3.81
CA PRO A 230 -27.22 -24.99 5.02
C PRO A 230 -26.93 -26.42 5.48
N THR A 231 -25.68 -26.69 5.82
CA THR A 231 -25.24 -27.99 6.31
C THR A 231 -24.75 -27.89 7.75
N LEU A 232 -24.88 -28.96 8.53
CA LEU A 232 -24.31 -28.97 9.87
C LEU A 232 -22.79 -28.87 9.78
N ALA A 233 -22.22 -27.98 10.60
CA ALA A 233 -20.78 -27.76 10.58
C ALA A 233 -20.02 -29.04 10.94
N SER A 234 -18.82 -29.19 10.36
CA SER A 234 -17.99 -30.37 10.58
C SER A 234 -17.67 -30.61 12.06
N GLU A 235 -17.44 -31.87 12.46
CA GLU A 235 -17.07 -32.21 13.84
C GLU A 235 -15.84 -31.42 14.34
N ASN A 236 -14.91 -31.11 13.43
CA ASN A 236 -13.73 -30.30 13.72
C ASN A 236 -14.09 -28.84 14.04
N ALA A 237 -14.98 -28.23 13.25
CA ALA A 237 -15.48 -26.87 13.50
C ALA A 237 -16.25 -26.81 14.83
N VAL A 238 -17.09 -27.82 15.10
CA VAL A 238 -17.82 -27.92 16.38
C VAL A 238 -16.86 -28.04 17.56
N ARG A 239 -15.81 -28.88 17.45
CA ARG A 239 -14.80 -29.04 18.51
C ARG A 239 -14.04 -27.73 18.77
N PHE A 240 -13.62 -27.03 17.71
CA PHE A 240 -12.93 -25.74 17.84
C PHE A 240 -13.79 -24.72 18.59
N ARG A 241 -15.10 -24.67 18.33
CA ARG A 241 -16.05 -23.80 19.04
C ARG A 241 -16.39 -24.25 20.46
N GLN A 242 -16.30 -25.55 20.77
CA GLN A 242 -16.41 -26.02 22.16
C GLN A 242 -15.23 -25.52 23.01
N GLU A 243 -14.04 -25.44 22.42
CA GLU A 243 -12.85 -24.87 23.06
C GLU A 243 -12.91 -23.34 23.13
N HIS A 244 -13.62 -22.69 22.19
CA HIS A 244 -13.81 -21.24 22.13
C HIS A 244 -15.30 -20.87 21.99
N PRO A 245 -16.07 -20.92 23.10
CA PRO A 245 -17.51 -20.73 23.05
C PRO A 245 -17.88 -19.32 22.59
N SER A 246 -18.80 -19.21 21.62
CA SER A 246 -19.35 -17.92 21.24
C SER A 246 -20.38 -17.45 22.27
N PRO A 247 -20.33 -16.19 22.73
CA PRO A 247 -21.36 -15.62 23.59
C PRO A 247 -22.70 -15.43 22.85
N ARG A 248 -22.73 -15.61 21.52
CA ARG A 248 -23.91 -15.40 20.68
C ARG A 248 -24.77 -16.67 20.53
N GLN A 249 -24.26 -17.83 20.93
CA GLN A 249 -25.01 -19.09 20.85
C GLN A 249 -26.20 -19.08 21.82
N GLN A 250 -27.41 -19.34 21.31
CA GLN A 250 -28.60 -19.50 22.14
C GLN A 250 -28.92 -20.98 22.42
N PRO A 251 -29.64 -21.27 23.52
CA PRO A 251 -30.06 -22.64 23.83
C PRO A 251 -30.86 -23.28 22.68
N GLY A 252 -30.44 -24.46 22.24
CA GLY A 252 -31.12 -25.21 21.17
C GLY A 252 -30.60 -24.94 19.75
N GLN A 253 -29.64 -24.00 19.58
CA GLN A 253 -28.99 -23.76 18.30
C GLN A 253 -27.78 -24.68 18.08
N GLN A 254 -27.60 -25.08 16.83
CA GLN A 254 -26.44 -25.85 16.34
C GLN A 254 -25.59 -24.97 15.43
N LEU A 255 -24.33 -25.37 15.21
CA LEU A 255 -23.44 -24.67 14.29
C LEU A 255 -23.69 -25.19 12.86
N TRP A 256 -23.96 -24.28 11.94
CA TRP A 256 -24.21 -24.55 10.53
C TRP A 256 -23.17 -23.86 9.66
N ASP A 257 -22.79 -24.51 8.56
CA ASP A 257 -22.01 -23.93 7.47
C ASP A 257 -22.96 -23.61 6.30
N VAL A 258 -22.90 -22.37 5.82
CA VAL A 258 -23.59 -21.89 4.62
C VAL A 258 -22.54 -21.51 3.59
N PHE A 259 -22.62 -22.07 2.39
CA PHE A 259 -21.62 -21.85 1.35
C PHE A 259 -22.20 -21.14 0.13
N VAL A 260 -21.48 -20.17 -0.38
CA VAL A 260 -21.81 -19.40 -1.58
C VAL A 260 -20.66 -19.56 -2.57
N GLY A 261 -20.92 -20.14 -3.74
CA GLY A 261 -19.98 -20.20 -4.84
C GLY A 261 -20.23 -19.05 -5.80
N VAL A 262 -19.16 -18.44 -6.32
CA VAL A 262 -19.19 -17.34 -7.27
C VAL A 262 -18.27 -17.66 -8.44
N ARG A 263 -18.76 -17.39 -9.65
CA ARG A 263 -18.03 -17.58 -10.91
C ARG A 263 -18.19 -16.34 -11.78
N GLY A 264 -17.07 -15.75 -12.17
CA GLY A 264 -17.03 -14.49 -12.91
C GLY A 264 -15.60 -14.00 -13.01
N VAL A 265 -15.42 -12.70 -13.19
CA VAL A 265 -14.09 -12.07 -13.24
C VAL A 265 -14.02 -11.00 -12.17
N GLY A 266 -12.97 -11.02 -11.37
CA GLY A 266 -12.80 -10.02 -10.32
C GLY A 266 -11.52 -10.22 -9.52
N ASP A 267 -11.45 -9.51 -8.40
CA ASP A 267 -10.41 -9.67 -7.39
C ASP A 267 -11.04 -10.32 -6.15
N ALA A 268 -10.49 -11.46 -5.73
CA ALA A 268 -11.06 -12.27 -4.66
C ALA A 268 -11.01 -11.53 -3.32
N MET A 269 -10.01 -10.66 -3.11
CA MET A 269 -9.88 -9.92 -1.86
C MET A 269 -10.83 -8.75 -1.79
N VAL A 270 -10.96 -7.99 -2.88
CA VAL A 270 -11.95 -6.91 -2.98
C VAL A 270 -13.36 -7.46 -2.82
N LEU A 271 -13.69 -8.54 -3.54
CA LEU A 271 -15.02 -9.13 -3.49
C LEU A 271 -15.34 -9.71 -2.10
N GLY A 272 -14.36 -10.35 -1.45
CA GLY A 272 -14.52 -10.85 -0.09
C GLY A 272 -14.80 -9.73 0.91
N GLU A 273 -14.12 -8.60 0.79
CA GLU A 273 -14.37 -7.42 1.62
C GLU A 273 -15.75 -6.81 1.36
N GLU A 274 -16.17 -6.67 0.09
CA GLU A 274 -17.49 -6.15 -0.27
C GLU A 274 -18.64 -7.02 0.26
N VAL A 275 -18.49 -8.34 0.15
CA VAL A 275 -19.45 -9.32 0.70
C VAL A 275 -19.49 -9.21 2.23
N PHE A 276 -18.33 -9.16 2.90
CA PHE A 276 -18.26 -8.98 4.36
C PHE A 276 -18.99 -7.71 4.79
N HIS A 277 -18.69 -6.56 4.17
CA HIS A 277 -19.33 -5.29 4.50
C HIS A 277 -20.82 -5.25 4.15
N ALA A 278 -21.25 -5.94 3.10
CA ALA A 278 -22.68 -6.05 2.77
C ALA A 278 -23.44 -6.81 3.86
N VAL A 279 -22.91 -7.95 4.29
CA VAL A 279 -23.49 -8.80 5.36
C VAL A 279 -23.48 -8.07 6.70
N GLU A 280 -22.37 -7.40 7.05
CA GLU A 280 -22.26 -6.63 8.29
C GLU A 280 -23.24 -5.44 8.32
N ARG A 281 -23.34 -4.66 7.22
CA ARG A 281 -24.29 -3.54 7.12
C ARG A 281 -25.74 -3.98 7.20
N ALA A 282 -26.05 -5.19 6.73
CA ALA A 282 -27.38 -5.78 6.88
C ALA A 282 -27.67 -6.27 8.32
N GLY A 283 -26.68 -6.21 9.22
CA GLY A 283 -26.79 -6.68 10.60
C GLY A 283 -26.89 -8.20 10.72
N MET A 284 -26.49 -8.93 9.67
CA MET A 284 -26.52 -10.39 9.67
C MET A 284 -25.36 -10.93 10.50
N LEU A 285 -25.69 -11.70 11.53
CA LEU A 285 -24.69 -12.26 12.44
C LEU A 285 -24.11 -13.55 11.86
N PHE A 286 -22.79 -13.64 11.88
CA PHE A 286 -22.04 -14.88 11.65
C PHE A 286 -20.88 -14.97 12.64
N GLU A 287 -20.40 -16.20 12.83
CA GLU A 287 -19.32 -16.56 13.74
C GLU A 287 -17.96 -16.53 13.05
N GLN A 288 -17.93 -16.83 11.76
CA GLN A 288 -16.76 -16.75 10.91
C GLN A 288 -17.21 -16.70 9.45
N MET A 289 -16.51 -15.88 8.67
CA MET A 289 -16.53 -15.94 7.22
C MET A 289 -15.19 -16.48 6.76
N SER A 290 -15.20 -17.43 5.84
CA SER A 290 -14.00 -17.97 5.19
C SER A 290 -14.12 -17.79 3.69
N GLN A 291 -12.97 -17.72 3.02
CA GLN A 291 -12.88 -17.63 1.58
C GLN A 291 -11.95 -18.72 1.06
N ILE A 292 -12.35 -19.40 -0.01
CA ILE A 292 -11.55 -20.41 -0.70
C ILE A 292 -11.66 -20.14 -2.20
N LEU A 293 -10.52 -19.94 -2.87
CA LEU A 293 -10.47 -19.89 -4.33
C LEU A 293 -10.18 -21.29 -4.88
N TYR A 294 -11.09 -21.81 -5.69
CA TYR A 294 -10.92 -23.04 -6.44
C TYR A 294 -10.48 -22.71 -7.87
N ASN A 295 -9.19 -22.89 -8.14
CA ASN A 295 -8.68 -22.63 -9.48
C ASN A 295 -9.24 -23.66 -10.47
N GLY A 296 -9.42 -23.27 -11.74
CA GLY A 296 -10.16 -23.99 -12.79
C GLY A 296 -9.76 -25.43 -13.17
N TYR A 297 -8.90 -26.08 -12.38
CA TYR A 297 -8.56 -27.51 -12.49
C TYR A 297 -9.28 -28.38 -11.44
N GLN A 298 -10.12 -27.81 -10.57
CA GLN A 298 -10.80 -28.56 -9.52
C GLN A 298 -12.23 -28.94 -9.92
N GLU A 299 -12.39 -30.10 -10.57
CA GLU A 299 -13.71 -30.68 -10.92
C GLU A 299 -14.67 -30.73 -9.71
N ALA A 300 -14.13 -30.93 -8.51
CA ALA A 300 -14.88 -30.97 -7.25
C ALA A 300 -15.66 -29.67 -6.95
N ALA A 301 -15.18 -28.50 -7.40
CA ALA A 301 -15.89 -27.24 -7.19
C ALA A 301 -17.15 -27.16 -8.06
N PHE A 302 -17.09 -27.62 -9.31
CA PHE A 302 -18.24 -27.67 -10.22
C PHE A 302 -19.23 -28.80 -9.87
N GLU A 303 -18.74 -29.90 -9.30
CA GLU A 303 -19.62 -30.93 -8.72
C GLU A 303 -20.42 -30.40 -7.52
N LYS A 304 -19.77 -29.57 -6.68
CA LYS A 304 -20.40 -28.92 -5.53
C LYS A 304 -21.37 -27.81 -5.96
N TYR A 305 -20.98 -26.99 -6.94
CA TYR A 305 -21.75 -25.85 -7.45
C TYR A 305 -22.25 -26.09 -8.88
N GLN A 306 -23.25 -26.96 -9.02
CA GLN A 306 -23.74 -27.39 -10.33
C GLN A 306 -24.35 -26.25 -11.17
N GLU A 307 -24.90 -25.21 -10.54
CA GLU A 307 -25.45 -24.06 -11.27
C GLU A 307 -24.36 -23.15 -11.87
N LEU A 308 -23.12 -23.30 -11.38
CA LEU A 308 -21.95 -22.60 -11.89
C LEU A 308 -21.23 -23.37 -12.99
N ALA A 309 -21.51 -24.67 -13.16
CA ALA A 309 -20.93 -25.46 -14.24
C ALA A 309 -21.50 -25.02 -15.60
N ASP A 310 -20.64 -24.85 -16.60
CA ASP A 310 -21.11 -24.74 -17.98
C ASP A 310 -21.53 -26.13 -18.45
N PHE A 311 -22.77 -26.53 -18.16
CA PHE A 311 -23.31 -27.66 -18.90
C PHE A 311 -23.48 -27.21 -20.36
N PRO A 312 -22.79 -27.84 -21.33
CA PRO A 312 -23.22 -27.70 -22.71
C PRO A 312 -24.63 -28.31 -22.75
N ASN A 313 -25.62 -27.46 -22.98
CA ASN A 313 -26.94 -27.92 -23.37
C ASN A 313 -26.81 -28.70 -24.68
N GLY A 314 -26.84 -30.04 -24.60
CA GLY A 314 -27.19 -30.94 -25.69
C GLY A 314 -26.11 -31.25 -26.72
#